data_AF-A0A7R8UKA9-F1
#
_entry.id   AF-A0A7R8UKA9-F1
#
_cell.length_a   1.000
_cell.length_b   1.000
_cell.length_c   1.000
_cell.angle_alpha   90.00
_cell.angle_beta   90.00
_cell.angle_gamma   90.00
#
_symmetry.space_group_name_H-M   'P 1'
#
loop_
_entity.id
_entity.type
_entity.pdbx_description
1 polymer ?
#
loop_
_entity_poly.entity_id
_entity_poly.type
_entity_poly.pdbx_seq_one_letter_code
_entity_poly.pdbx_strand_id
1 'polypeptide(L)'
;MLWPMRILCILAIGLFFLDLLTVNGQLEGYTPGEDYPAYDRIPKDLSFSCRGRIPGYYADIETRCQVWHWCLHSGHVYSFLCPNGTVFNQAVRVCDWWTNVNCPAAEQLYQNNEELYKDASGNPI
;
A
#
# COMPACT_ATOMS: atom_id res chain seq x y z
N MET A 1 37.67 26.88 -29.54
CA MET A 1 36.22 27.03 -29.21
C MET A 1 35.53 25.73 -28.79
N LEU A 2 36.08 24.52 -29.00
CA LEU A 2 35.43 23.26 -28.58
C LEU A 2 35.61 22.85 -27.10
N TRP A 3 36.66 23.34 -26.42
CA TRP A 3 36.94 23.03 -25.02
C TRP A 3 35.86 23.47 -24.01
N PRO A 4 35.31 24.71 -24.08
CA PRO A 4 34.25 25.12 -23.14
C PRO A 4 32.97 24.30 -23.32
N MET A 5 32.68 23.87 -24.55
CA MET A 5 31.50 23.05 -24.86
C MET A 5 31.62 21.63 -24.26
N ARG A 6 32.82 21.06 -24.22
CA ARG A 6 33.08 19.75 -23.60
C ARG A 6 32.90 19.78 -22.08
N ILE A 7 33.36 20.83 -21.42
CA ILE A 7 33.19 21.00 -19.96
C ILE A 7 31.71 21.19 -19.62
N LEU A 8 30.99 22.02 -20.39
CA LEU A 8 29.55 22.21 -20.22
C LEU A 8 28.77 20.90 -20.38
N CYS A 9 29.12 20.06 -21.35
CA CYS A 9 28.49 18.75 -21.50
C CYS A 9 28.79 17.81 -20.33
N ILE A 10 30.02 17.75 -19.82
CA ILE A 10 30.37 16.87 -18.69
C ILE A 10 29.65 17.32 -17.41
N LEU A 11 29.57 18.63 -17.15
CA LEU A 11 28.83 19.17 -16.01
C LEU A 11 27.32 18.93 -16.17
N ALA A 12 26.76 19.11 -17.36
CA ALA A 12 25.34 18.83 -17.63
C ALA A 12 25.00 17.34 -17.49
N ILE A 13 25.87 16.45 -17.97
CA ILE A 13 25.72 14.99 -17.80
C ILE A 13 25.86 14.60 -16.32
N GLY A 14 26.83 15.18 -15.60
CA GLY A 14 27.01 14.95 -14.17
C GLY A 14 25.82 15.39 -13.33
N LEU A 15 25.23 16.55 -13.64
CA LEU A 15 23.98 17.03 -13.03
C LEU A 15 22.80 16.12 -13.38
N PHE A 16 22.67 15.71 -14.65
CA PHE A 16 21.60 14.80 -15.09
C PHE A 16 21.69 13.41 -14.43
N PHE A 17 22.90 12.89 -14.18
CA PHE A 17 23.11 11.64 -13.44
C PHE A 17 22.90 11.78 -11.93
N LEU A 18 23.18 12.96 -11.35
CA LEU A 18 22.83 13.28 -9.96
C LEU A 18 21.32 13.34 -9.77
N ASP A 19 20.60 13.95 -10.71
CA ASP A 19 19.14 13.98 -10.71
C ASP A 19 18.56 12.57 -10.89
N LEU A 20 19.11 11.74 -11.78
CA LEU A 20 18.63 10.37 -11.99
C LEU A 20 18.70 9.48 -10.72
N LEU A 21 19.63 9.76 -9.81
CA LEU A 21 19.72 9.06 -8.52
C LEU A 21 18.68 9.55 -7.51
N THR A 22 18.23 10.81 -7.60
CA THR A 22 17.16 11.36 -6.73
C THR A 22 15.76 11.01 -7.22
N VAL A 23 15.54 10.75 -8.52
CA VAL A 23 14.19 10.44 -9.06
C VAL A 23 13.70 9.01 -8.77
N ASN A 24 14.47 8.16 -8.10
CA ASN A 24 14.02 6.80 -7.75
C ASN A 24 13.10 6.74 -6.51
N GLY A 25 12.84 7.87 -5.84
CA GLY A 25 11.87 7.97 -4.75
C GLY A 25 10.54 8.52 -5.24
N GLN A 26 9.48 7.71 -5.24
CA GLN A 26 8.12 8.16 -5.58
C GLN A 26 7.52 9.16 -4.57
N LEU A 27 8.15 9.33 -3.40
CA LEU A 27 7.75 10.25 -2.33
C LEU A 27 9.00 10.95 -1.76
N GLU A 28 9.11 12.27 -1.93
CA GLU A 28 10.26 13.04 -1.43
C GLU A 28 10.38 12.94 0.10
N GLY A 29 11.58 12.64 0.60
CA GLY A 29 11.86 12.59 2.03
C GLY A 29 11.50 11.29 2.75
N TYR A 30 11.03 10.25 2.04
CA TYR A 30 10.68 8.96 2.61
C TYR A 30 11.43 7.80 1.95
N THR A 31 11.84 6.82 2.74
CA THR A 31 12.60 5.64 2.33
C THR A 31 11.69 4.40 2.22
N PRO A 32 11.48 3.84 1.02
CA PRO A 32 10.73 2.60 0.85
C PRO A 32 11.35 1.45 1.65
N GLY A 33 10.51 0.64 2.30
CA GLY A 33 10.95 -0.47 3.15
C GLY A 33 11.19 -0.07 4.60
N GLU A 34 11.62 1.15 4.86
CA GLU A 34 11.81 1.71 6.21
C GLU A 34 10.51 2.37 6.68
N ASP A 35 10.15 3.51 6.07
CA ASP A 35 8.99 4.32 6.47
C ASP A 35 7.66 3.64 6.13
N TYR A 36 7.60 3.00 4.96
CA TYR A 36 6.41 2.33 4.47
C TYR A 36 6.77 1.02 3.75
N PRO A 37 5.85 0.04 3.70
CA PRO A 37 6.08 -1.19 2.94
C PRO A 37 6.16 -0.92 1.44
N ALA A 38 7.10 -1.59 0.78
CA ALA A 38 7.35 -1.49 -0.66
C ALA A 38 7.49 -2.87 -1.30
N TYR A 39 6.55 -3.76 -0.99
CA TYR A 39 6.40 -5.04 -1.67
C TYR A 39 6.12 -4.82 -3.16
N ASP A 40 6.80 -5.59 -4.01
CA ASP A 40 6.63 -5.62 -5.47
C ASP A 40 5.55 -6.63 -5.91
N ARG A 41 5.27 -7.61 -5.05
CA ARG A 41 4.27 -8.66 -5.22
C ARG A 41 3.77 -9.15 -3.86
N ILE A 42 2.64 -9.82 -3.87
CA ILE A 42 2.07 -10.45 -2.67
C ILE A 42 2.97 -11.63 -2.23
N PRO A 43 3.44 -11.67 -0.97
CA PRO A 43 4.18 -12.81 -0.43
C PRO A 43 3.38 -14.11 -0.54
N LYS A 44 4.05 -15.25 -0.73
CA LYS A 44 3.39 -16.56 -0.93
C LYS A 44 3.03 -17.26 0.38
N ASP A 45 3.57 -16.77 1.48
CA ASP A 45 3.63 -17.38 2.81
C ASP A 45 2.84 -16.59 3.86
N LEU A 46 1.85 -15.81 3.44
CA LEU A 46 0.94 -15.09 4.34
C LEU A 46 0.09 -16.05 5.17
N SER A 47 -0.07 -15.76 6.46
CA SER A 47 -0.84 -16.61 7.39
C SER A 47 -2.35 -16.33 7.38
N PHE A 48 -2.77 -15.25 6.71
CA PHE A 48 -4.14 -14.75 6.72
C PHE A 48 -5.18 -15.82 6.31
N SER A 49 -6.30 -15.84 7.02
CA SER A 49 -7.44 -16.72 6.74
C SER A 49 -8.78 -16.03 7.00
N CYS A 50 -9.78 -16.36 6.17
CA CYS A 50 -11.18 -15.97 6.37
C CYS A 50 -11.89 -16.76 7.48
N ARG A 51 -11.21 -17.70 8.17
CA ARG A 51 -11.82 -18.49 9.24
C ARG A 51 -12.25 -17.59 10.40
N GLY A 52 -13.51 -17.71 10.81
CA GLY A 52 -14.09 -16.92 11.91
C GLY A 52 -14.37 -15.46 11.53
N ARG A 53 -14.36 -15.14 10.23
CA ARG A 53 -14.59 -13.79 9.70
C ARG A 53 -15.83 -13.81 8.80
N ILE A 54 -16.59 -12.72 8.80
CA ILE A 54 -17.67 -12.52 7.82
C ILE A 54 -17.07 -12.23 6.44
N PRO A 55 -17.81 -12.40 5.33
CA PRO A 55 -17.28 -11.94 4.05
C PRO A 55 -17.05 -10.42 4.10
N GLY A 56 -16.05 -9.93 3.37
CA GLY A 56 -15.61 -8.53 3.49
C GLY A 56 -14.12 -8.33 3.28
N TYR A 57 -13.62 -7.16 3.66
CA TYR A 57 -12.28 -6.67 3.36
C TYR A 57 -11.42 -6.57 4.62
N TYR A 58 -10.20 -7.08 4.57
CA TYR A 58 -9.32 -7.20 5.73
C TYR A 58 -7.91 -6.73 5.38
N ALA A 59 -7.44 -5.70 6.07
CA ALA A 59 -6.04 -5.29 6.05
C ALA A 59 -5.13 -6.42 6.55
N ASP A 60 -4.00 -6.65 5.90
CA ASP A 60 -3.00 -7.61 6.36
C ASP A 60 -1.92 -6.91 7.19
N ILE A 61 -1.94 -7.09 8.50
CA ILE A 61 -0.95 -6.48 9.40
C ILE A 61 0.46 -7.08 9.24
N GLU A 62 0.60 -8.31 8.74
CA GLU A 62 1.91 -8.96 8.54
C GLU A 62 2.71 -8.25 7.44
N THR A 63 2.01 -7.72 6.44
CA THR A 63 2.60 -6.96 5.32
C THR A 63 2.56 -5.44 5.56
N ARG A 64 2.43 -5.00 6.82
CA ARG A 64 2.24 -3.58 7.18
C ARG A 64 1.10 -2.93 6.38
N CYS A 65 0.02 -3.68 6.17
CA CYS A 65 -1.18 -3.28 5.45
C CYS A 65 -1.00 -2.97 3.96
N GLN A 66 0.16 -3.24 3.35
CA GLN A 66 0.26 -3.08 1.89
C GLN A 66 -0.56 -4.14 1.14
N VAL A 67 -0.66 -5.35 1.71
CA VAL A 67 -1.60 -6.36 1.23
C VAL A 67 -2.93 -6.21 1.98
N TRP A 68 -4.02 -6.52 1.28
CA TRP A 68 -5.32 -6.71 1.88
C TRP A 68 -6.04 -7.90 1.24
N HIS A 69 -7.04 -8.41 1.96
CA HIS A 69 -7.73 -9.63 1.62
C HIS A 69 -9.23 -9.40 1.47
N TRP A 70 -9.82 -10.04 0.47
CA TRP A 70 -11.26 -10.16 0.29
C TRP A 70 -11.71 -11.57 0.65
N CYS A 71 -12.54 -11.66 1.68
CA CYS A 71 -13.20 -12.89 2.07
C CYS A 71 -14.55 -13.04 1.37
N LEU A 72 -14.74 -14.18 0.69
CA LEU A 72 -16.03 -14.59 0.15
C LEU A 72 -16.83 -15.42 1.17
N HIS A 73 -18.13 -15.56 0.92
CA HIS A 73 -19.02 -16.38 1.74
C HIS A 73 -18.61 -17.86 1.79
N SER A 74 -17.96 -18.35 0.74
CA SER A 74 -17.38 -19.69 0.68
C SER A 74 -16.16 -19.89 1.59
N GLY A 75 -15.64 -18.83 2.20
CA GLY A 75 -14.37 -18.84 2.93
C GLY A 75 -13.14 -18.71 2.04
N HIS A 76 -13.30 -18.60 0.71
CA HIS A 76 -12.21 -18.31 -0.21
C HIS A 76 -11.64 -16.91 0.02
N VAL A 77 -10.32 -16.80 -0.04
CA VAL A 77 -9.54 -15.56 0.10
C VAL A 77 -9.06 -15.12 -1.28
N TYR A 78 -9.26 -13.86 -1.62
CA TYR A 78 -8.49 -13.17 -2.65
C TYR A 78 -7.59 -12.13 -2.01
N SER A 79 -6.34 -12.03 -2.46
CA SER A 79 -5.38 -11.07 -1.93
C SER A 79 -5.01 -10.03 -2.98
N PHE A 80 -4.81 -8.81 -2.55
CA PHE A 80 -4.51 -7.66 -3.40
C PHE A 80 -3.39 -6.84 -2.79
N LEU A 81 -2.57 -6.23 -3.63
CA LEU A 81 -1.45 -5.38 -3.22
C LEU A 81 -1.78 -3.92 -3.54
N CYS A 82 -1.69 -3.05 -2.54
CA CYS A 82 -1.77 -1.61 -2.73
C CYS A 82 -0.52 -1.09 -3.47
N PRO A 83 -0.67 -0.05 -4.32
CA PRO A 83 0.47 0.61 -4.97
C PRO A 83 1.53 1.10 -3.96
N ASN A 84 2.77 1.22 -4.43
CA ASN A 84 3.88 1.70 -3.63
C ASN A 84 3.59 3.09 -3.03
N GLY A 85 3.87 3.28 -1.74
CA GLY A 85 3.53 4.50 -1.00
C GLY A 85 2.10 4.54 -0.43
N THR A 86 1.29 3.51 -0.65
CA THR A 86 -0.07 3.38 -0.07
C THR A 86 -0.24 2.08 0.69
N VAL A 87 -1.15 2.07 1.65
CA VAL A 87 -1.53 0.88 2.43
C VAL A 87 -3.05 0.85 2.61
N PHE A 88 -3.60 -0.33 2.85
CA PHE A 88 -5.03 -0.51 3.00
C PHE A 88 -5.54 0.13 4.29
N ASN A 89 -6.36 1.16 4.14
CA ASN A 89 -7.05 1.81 5.24
C ASN A 89 -8.30 1.01 5.58
N GLN A 90 -8.21 0.16 6.61
CA GLN A 90 -9.34 -0.67 7.04
C GLN A 90 -10.60 0.17 7.29
N ALA A 91 -10.48 1.37 7.88
CA ALA A 91 -11.61 2.20 8.29
C ALA A 91 -12.55 2.54 7.14
N VAL A 92 -11.99 2.79 5.95
CA VAL A 92 -12.72 3.22 4.74
C VAL A 92 -12.62 2.22 3.59
N ARG A 93 -11.92 1.10 3.80
CA ARG A 93 -11.78 -0.04 2.87
C ARG A 93 -11.19 0.33 1.50
N VAL A 94 -10.20 1.22 1.50
CA VAL A 94 -9.46 1.64 0.29
C VAL A 94 -7.96 1.71 0.57
N CYS A 95 -7.12 1.63 -0.47
CA CYS A 95 -5.71 1.99 -0.33
C CYS A 95 -5.60 3.51 -0.18
N ASP A 96 -4.93 3.95 0.88
CA ASP A 96 -4.70 5.36 1.20
C ASP A 96 -3.20 5.58 1.45
N TRP A 97 -2.77 6.83 1.50
CA TRP A 97 -1.39 7.17 1.84
C TRP A 97 -1.02 6.56 3.19
N TRP A 98 0.15 5.94 3.29
CA TRP A 98 0.58 5.26 4.50
C TRP A 98 0.57 6.18 5.74
N THR A 99 0.79 7.48 5.56
CA THR A 99 0.72 8.51 6.60
C THR A 99 -0.68 8.71 7.19
N ASN A 100 -1.73 8.33 6.46
CA ASN A 100 -3.13 8.45 6.88
C ASN A 100 -3.63 7.20 7.62
N VAL A 101 -2.85 6.12 7.65
CA VAL A 101 -3.30 4.81 8.11
C VAL A 101 -2.52 4.34 9.33
N ASN A 102 -3.23 4.12 10.43
CA ASN A 102 -2.68 3.42 11.59
C ASN A 102 -2.80 1.90 11.40
N CYS A 103 -1.89 1.30 10.63
CA CYS A 103 -1.93 -0.12 10.29
C CYS A 103 -1.96 -1.06 11.51
N PRO A 104 -1.18 -0.86 12.59
CA PRO A 104 -1.27 -1.70 13.80
C PRO A 104 -2.66 -1.74 14.46
N ALA A 105 -3.49 -0.72 14.24
CA ALA A 105 -4.86 -0.68 14.74
C ALA A 105 -5.90 -1.27 13.77
N ALA A 106 -5.49 -1.72 12.57
CA ALA A 106 -6.41 -2.15 11.53
C ALA A 106 -7.32 -3.31 11.97
N GLU A 107 -6.81 -4.27 12.75
CA GLU A 107 -7.63 -5.40 13.20
C GLU A 107 -8.83 -4.98 14.06
N GLN A 108 -8.69 -3.91 14.83
CA GLN A 108 -9.75 -3.37 15.69
C GLN A 108 -10.91 -2.81 14.85
N LEU A 109 -10.65 -2.49 13.58
CA LEU A 109 -11.62 -1.91 12.66
C LEU A 109 -12.30 -2.96 11.78
N TYR A 110 -11.95 -4.25 11.88
CA TYR A 110 -12.53 -5.30 11.04
C TYR A 110 -14.06 -5.44 11.15
N GLN A 111 -14.66 -5.00 12.25
CA GLN A 111 -16.11 -4.99 12.42
C GLN A 111 -16.83 -4.05 11.46
N ASN A 112 -16.14 -3.07 10.86
CA ASN A 112 -16.73 -2.21 9.84
C ASN A 112 -17.15 -2.96 8.56
N ASN A 113 -16.72 -4.23 8.40
CA ASN A 113 -17.24 -5.08 7.34
C ASN A 113 -18.74 -5.38 7.49
N GLU A 114 -19.31 -5.25 8.68
CA GLU A 114 -20.76 -5.38 8.88
C GLU A 114 -21.56 -4.33 8.10
N GLU A 115 -20.96 -3.17 7.83
CA GLU A 115 -21.57 -2.10 7.03
C GLU A 115 -21.81 -2.51 5.58
N LEU A 116 -21.05 -3.49 5.06
CA LEU A 116 -21.24 -4.02 3.71
C LEU A 116 -22.59 -4.73 3.55
N TYR A 117 -23.21 -5.11 4.66
CA TYR A 117 -24.47 -5.84 4.72
C TYR A 117 -25.59 -5.00 5.31
N LYS A 118 -25.47 -3.68 5.23
CA LYS A 118 -26.50 -2.73 5.67
C LYS A 118 -26.87 -1.77 4.53
N ASP A 119 -28.13 -1.37 4.48
CA ASP A 119 -28.61 -0.30 3.59
C ASP A 119 -28.24 1.09 4.13
N ALA A 120 -28.61 2.15 3.40
CA ALA A 120 -28.36 3.53 3.82
C ALA A 120 -29.09 3.93 5.12
N SER A 121 -30.10 3.17 5.55
CA SER A 121 -30.84 3.36 6.80
C SER A 121 -30.27 2.50 7.94
N GLY A 122 -29.24 1.68 7.68
CA GLY A 122 -28.63 0.77 8.64
C GLY A 122 -29.34 -0.58 8.80
N ASN A 123 -30.34 -0.89 7.97
CA ASN A 123 -31.03 -2.17 8.01
C ASN A 123 -30.22 -3.25 7.28
N PRO A 124 -30.23 -4.52 7.75
CA PRO A 124 -29.58 -5.61 7.03
C PRO A 124 -30.12 -5.78 5.60
N ILE A 125 -29.23 -6.08 4.64
CA ILE A 125 -29.57 -6.43 3.23
C ILE A 125 -29.43 -7.92 2.94
#